data_AF-A0A7C7ZQU1-F1
#
_entry.id   AF-A0A7C7ZQU1-F1
#
_cell.length_a   1.000
_cell.length_b   1.000
_cell.length_c   1.000
_cell.angle_alpha   90.00
_cell.angle_beta   90.00
_cell.angle_gamma   90.00
#
_symmetry.space_group_name_H-M   'P 1'
#
loop_
_entity.id
_entity.type
_entity.pdbx_description
1 polymer ?
#
loop_
_entity_poly.entity_id
_entity_poly.type
_entity_poly.pdbx_seq_one_letter_code
_entity_poly.pdbx_strand_id
1 'polypeptide(L)'
;MHIDKNKILDRANQVCKETLMGTLNMEFIDLGEDYITCKMPVDPSVHQPDGVLHGGATVALAESVGSFASRIFLDDPEITVRGIEISANHLKSVRSGE
;
A
#
# COMPACT_ATOMS: atom_id res chain seq x y z
N MET A 1 8.29 -21.73 -5.73
CA MET A 1 6.88 -21.63 -6.16
C MET A 1 6.86 -20.72 -7.37
N HIS A 2 6.45 -21.20 -8.56
CA HIS A 2 6.42 -20.33 -9.75
C HIS A 2 5.14 -19.51 -9.68
N ILE A 3 5.19 -18.45 -8.87
CA ILE A 3 4.08 -17.54 -8.64
C ILE A 3 3.95 -16.66 -9.87
N ASP A 4 2.80 -16.68 -10.52
CA ASP A 4 2.48 -15.73 -11.57
C ASP A 4 2.25 -14.36 -10.91
N LYS A 5 3.34 -13.57 -10.87
CA LYS A 5 3.39 -12.22 -10.32
C LYS A 5 2.21 -11.37 -10.83
N ASN A 6 1.93 -11.40 -12.13
CA ASN A 6 0.90 -10.54 -12.72
C ASN A 6 -0.48 -10.91 -12.17
N LYS A 7 -0.77 -12.21 -12.06
CA LYS A 7 -2.02 -12.68 -11.49
C LYS A 7 -2.21 -12.27 -10.03
N ILE A 8 -1.13 -12.22 -9.25
CA ILE A 8 -1.20 -11.73 -7.86
C ILE A 8 -1.47 -10.22 -7.84
N LEU A 9 -0.75 -9.43 -8.62
CA LEU A 9 -0.93 -7.98 -8.67
C LEU A 9 -2.34 -7.60 -9.14
N ASP A 10 -2.86 -8.28 -10.17
CA ASP A 10 -4.22 -8.08 -10.66
C ASP A 10 -5.25 -8.35 -9.56
N ARG A 11 -5.10 -9.46 -8.84
CA ARG A 11 -5.98 -9.81 -7.72
C ARG A 11 -5.85 -8.81 -6.58
N ALA A 12 -4.64 -8.37 -6.24
CA ALA A 12 -4.37 -7.38 -5.20
C ALA A 12 -5.13 -6.07 -5.50
N ASN A 13 -4.95 -5.56 -6.71
CA ASN A 13 -5.59 -4.31 -7.15
C ASN A 13 -7.11 -4.47 -7.27
N GLN A 14 -7.62 -5.65 -7.64
CA GLN A 14 -9.06 -5.89 -7.68
C GLN A 14 -9.71 -5.84 -6.29
N VAL A 15 -9.11 -6.50 -5.28
CA VAL A 15 -9.69 -6.53 -3.92
C VAL A 15 -9.53 -5.21 -3.18
N CYS A 16 -8.65 -4.31 -3.64
CA CYS A 16 -8.47 -2.99 -3.04
C CYS A 16 -9.55 -1.97 -3.44
N LYS A 17 -10.32 -2.19 -4.51
CA LYS A 17 -11.21 -1.17 -5.11
C LYS A 17 -12.23 -0.57 -4.15
N GLU A 18 -12.84 -1.38 -3.28
CA GLU A 18 -13.86 -0.94 -2.32
C GLU A 18 -13.30 -0.83 -0.89
N THR A 19 -12.09 -0.30 -0.78
CA THR A 19 -11.36 -0.16 0.50
C THR A 19 -10.70 1.20 0.60
N LEU A 20 -10.03 1.49 1.72
CA LEU A 20 -9.21 2.69 1.85
C LEU A 20 -8.15 2.79 0.75
N MET A 21 -7.54 1.68 0.33
CA MET A 21 -6.55 1.66 -0.74
C MET A 21 -7.14 2.14 -2.07
N GLY A 22 -8.36 1.72 -2.39
CA GLY A 22 -9.10 2.21 -3.56
C GLY A 22 -9.45 3.68 -3.46
N THR A 23 -9.93 4.15 -2.29
CA THR A 23 -10.21 5.57 -2.02
C THR A 23 -8.98 6.46 -2.20
N LEU A 24 -7.80 5.96 -1.85
CA LEU A 24 -6.52 6.66 -1.96
C LEU A 24 -5.80 6.40 -3.30
N ASN A 25 -6.45 5.73 -4.26
CA ASN A 25 -5.90 5.40 -5.57
C ASN A 25 -4.55 4.66 -5.52
N MET A 26 -4.37 3.77 -4.53
CA MET A 26 -3.17 2.95 -4.41
C MET A 26 -3.14 1.85 -5.48
N GLU A 27 -1.94 1.54 -5.99
CA GLU A 27 -1.71 0.50 -6.99
C GLU A 27 -0.47 -0.33 -6.64
N PHE A 28 -0.65 -1.65 -6.48
CA PHE A 28 0.46 -2.59 -6.40
C PHE A 28 1.04 -2.80 -7.81
N ILE A 29 2.33 -2.52 -7.96
CA ILE A 29 3.02 -2.45 -9.28
C ILE A 29 4.14 -3.47 -9.45
N ASP A 30 4.67 -4.01 -8.35
CA ASP A 30 5.75 -4.99 -8.41
C ASP A 30 5.70 -5.95 -7.21
N LEU A 31 6.20 -7.16 -7.42
CA LEU A 31 6.34 -8.23 -6.45
C LEU A 31 7.57 -9.05 -6.85
N GLY A 32 8.54 -9.14 -5.94
CA GLY A 32 9.71 -9.99 -6.08
C GLY A 32 9.69 -11.16 -5.11
N GLU A 33 10.86 -11.76 -4.90
CA GLU A 33 11.01 -12.88 -3.98
C GLU A 33 10.85 -12.47 -2.51
N ASP A 34 11.23 -11.24 -2.17
CA ASP A 34 11.29 -10.72 -0.80
C ASP A 34 10.74 -9.29 -0.65
N TYR A 35 10.12 -8.76 -1.70
CA TYR A 35 9.57 -7.40 -1.69
C TYR A 35 8.22 -7.31 -2.41
N ILE A 36 7.48 -6.27 -2.07
CA ILE A 36 6.34 -5.80 -2.86
C ILE A 36 6.37 -4.28 -2.93
N THR A 37 5.90 -3.74 -4.06
CA THR A 37 5.85 -2.29 -4.29
C THR A 37 4.43 -1.85 -4.59
N CYS A 38 4.00 -0.79 -3.91
CA CYS A 38 2.76 -0.09 -4.15
C CYS A 38 3.06 1.40 -4.31
N LYS A 39 2.30 2.07 -5.17
CA LYS A 39 2.36 3.52 -5.36
C LYS A 39 1.03 4.16 -4.99
N MET A 40 1.07 5.45 -4.68
CA MET A 40 -0.12 6.25 -4.35
C MET A 40 0.08 7.66 -4.93
N PRO A 41 -0.84 8.16 -5.76
CA PRO A 41 -0.70 9.49 -6.32
C PRO A 41 -0.77 10.55 -5.21
N VAL A 42 0.05 11.59 -5.37
CA VAL A 42 0.00 12.80 -4.55
C VAL A 42 -0.74 13.87 -5.32
N ASP A 43 -2.02 14.05 -4.97
CA ASP A 43 -2.91 15.06 -5.52
C ASP A 43 -3.83 15.60 -4.41
N PRO A 44 -4.70 16.60 -4.68
CA PRO A 44 -5.56 17.20 -3.66
C PRO A 44 -6.40 16.22 -2.84
N SER A 45 -6.68 15.01 -3.33
CA SER A 45 -7.42 13.98 -2.59
C SER A 45 -6.66 13.43 -1.37
N VAL A 46 -5.33 13.54 -1.35
CA VAL A 46 -4.47 13.06 -0.24
C VAL A 46 -3.65 14.17 0.41
N HIS A 47 -3.96 15.42 0.08
CA HIS A 47 -3.30 16.58 0.68
C HIS A 47 -3.83 16.88 2.08
N GLN A 48 -2.93 17.37 2.93
CA GLN A 48 -3.30 18.13 4.12
C GLN A 48 -3.61 19.61 3.73
N PRO A 49 -4.25 20.41 4.60
CA PRO A 49 -4.71 21.77 4.26
C PRO A 49 -3.66 22.70 3.64
N ASP A 50 -2.36 22.49 3.91
CA ASP A 50 -1.26 23.28 3.34
C ASP A 50 -0.87 22.89 1.89
N GLY A 51 -1.61 21.97 1.27
CA GLY A 51 -1.38 21.52 -0.11
C GLY A 51 -0.12 20.69 -0.28
N VAL A 52 0.20 19.86 0.71
CA VAL A 52 1.26 18.83 0.67
C VAL A 52 0.67 17.49 1.10
N LEU A 53 1.32 16.38 0.75
CA LEU A 53 0.93 15.03 1.15
C LEU A 53 0.63 14.94 2.66
N HIS A 54 -0.55 14.44 2.99
CA HIS A 54 -0.96 14.22 4.38
C HIS A 54 -0.15 13.09 5.01
N GLY A 55 0.42 13.31 6.20
CA GLY A 55 1.25 12.30 6.87
C GLY A 55 0.51 10.98 7.13
N GLY A 56 -0.78 11.05 7.46
CA GLY A 56 -1.64 9.86 7.58
C GLY A 56 -1.85 9.10 6.26
N ALA A 57 -1.77 9.76 5.10
CA ALA A 57 -1.83 9.05 3.82
C ALA A 57 -0.53 8.25 3.57
N THR A 58 0.61 8.80 3.97
CA THR A 58 1.89 8.06 3.98
C THR A 58 1.83 6.83 4.89
N VAL A 59 1.27 6.97 6.09
CA VAL A 59 1.13 5.85 7.03
C VAL A 59 0.14 4.81 6.51
N ALA A 60 -0.97 5.24 5.89
CA ALA A 60 -1.91 4.33 5.24
C ALA A 60 -1.24 3.50 4.13
N LEU A 61 -0.43 4.14 3.27
CA LEU A 61 0.34 3.43 2.24
C LEU A 61 1.29 2.41 2.86
N ALA A 62 2.05 2.80 3.88
CA ALA A 62 2.99 1.92 4.57
C ALA A 62 2.29 0.70 5.21
N GLU A 63 1.19 0.93 5.94
CA GLU A 63 0.40 -0.13 6.58
C GLU A 63 -0.21 -1.09 5.55
N SER A 64 -0.78 -0.56 4.45
CA SER A 64 -1.36 -1.36 3.37
C SER A 64 -0.32 -2.26 2.71
N VAL A 65 0.88 -1.74 2.43
CA VAL A 65 1.99 -2.51 1.84
C VAL A 65 2.50 -3.56 2.81
N GLY A 66 2.78 -3.20 4.06
CA GLY A 66 3.31 -4.12 5.08
C GLY A 66 2.34 -5.26 5.41
N SER A 67 1.05 -4.94 5.56
CA SER A 67 0.01 -5.94 5.79
C SER A 67 -0.13 -6.90 4.61
N PHE A 68 -0.08 -6.39 3.38
CA PHE A 68 -0.20 -7.23 2.18
C PHE A 68 1.04 -8.12 1.98
N ALA A 69 2.24 -7.58 2.18
CA ALA A 69 3.49 -8.35 2.17
C ALA A 69 3.43 -9.51 3.19
N SER A 70 3.02 -9.22 4.42
CA SER A 70 2.87 -10.23 5.48
C SER A 70 1.90 -11.34 5.07
N ARG A 71 0.78 -11.00 4.42
CA ARG A 71 -0.21 -11.97 3.97
C ARG A 71 0.30 -12.87 2.84
N ILE A 72 1.06 -12.32 1.90
CA ILE A 72 1.64 -13.07 0.78
C ILE A 72 2.76 -13.97 1.25
N PHE A 73 3.73 -13.44 2.00
CA PHE A 73 4.94 -14.20 2.34
C PHE A 73 4.71 -15.26 3.41
N LEU A 74 3.67 -15.13 4.24
CA LEU A 74 3.26 -16.20 5.15
C LEU A 74 2.60 -17.38 4.42
N ASP A 75 1.89 -17.11 3.32
CA ASP A 75 1.19 -18.08 2.45
C ASP A 75 0.35 -19.16 3.18
N ASP A 76 -0.23 -18.82 4.33
CA ASP A 76 -1.10 -19.71 5.10
C ASP A 76 -2.56 -19.21 5.06
N PRO A 77 -3.52 -19.99 4.52
CA PRO A 77 -4.92 -19.60 4.48
C PRO A 77 -5.62 -19.62 5.84
N GLU A 78 -5.11 -20.36 6.82
CA GLU A 78 -5.71 -20.47 8.16
C GLU A 78 -5.31 -19.31 9.08
N ILE A 79 -4.26 -18.56 8.69
CA ILE A 79 -3.76 -17.44 9.49
C ILE A 79 -4.29 -16.11 8.97
N THR A 80 -4.87 -15.33 9.88
CA THR A 80 -5.27 -13.94 9.63
C THR A 80 -4.21 -12.99 10.16
N VAL A 81 -3.74 -12.08 9.31
CA VAL A 81 -2.79 -11.02 9.68
C VAL A 81 -3.52 -9.74 10.07
N ARG A 82 -3.01 -9.06 11.09
CA ARG A 82 -3.47 -7.75 11.56
C ARG A 82 -2.26 -6.89 11.93
N GLY A 83 -2.30 -5.61 11.56
CA GLY A 83 -1.39 -4.60 12.10
C GLY A 83 -1.58 -4.44 13.60
N ILE A 84 -0.47 -4.29 14.33
CA ILE A 84 -0.48 -4.11 15.78
C ILE A 84 0.01 -2.70 16.14
N GLU A 85 1.10 -2.27 15.51
CA GLU A 85 1.72 -0.96 15.73
C GLU A 85 2.34 -0.49 14.41
N ILE A 86 2.29 0.82 14.18
CA ILE A 86 3.01 1.49 13.10
C ILE A 86 3.50 2.85 13.60
N SER A 87 4.77 3.14 13.29
CA SER A 87 5.39 4.44 13.57
C SER A 87 6.08 4.99 12.32
N ALA A 88 6.08 6.32 12.18
CA ALA A 88 6.65 6.99 11.02
C ALA A 88 7.28 8.34 11.39
N ASN A 89 8.34 8.71 10.66
CA ASN A 89 8.92 10.05 10.67
C ASN A 89 8.72 10.69 9.29
N HIS A 90 8.17 11.90 9.24
CA HIS A 90 7.93 12.62 8.00
C HIS A 90 9.14 13.48 7.62
N LEU A 91 10.00 12.96 6.75
CA LEU A 91 11.31 13.56 6.45
C LEU A 91 11.28 14.70 5.40
N LYS A 92 10.34 14.64 4.45
CA LYS A 92 10.27 15.58 3.33
C LYS A 92 8.82 15.75 2.86
N SER A 93 8.43 16.99 2.56
CA SER A 93 7.12 17.30 1.98
C SER A 93 7.09 17.00 0.48
N VAL A 94 5.95 16.50 0.01
CA VAL A 94 5.65 16.22 -1.42
C VAL A 94 4.36 16.94 -1.79
N ARG A 95 4.28 17.52 -2.99
CA ARG A 95 3.12 18.31 -3.48
C ARG A 95 2.41 17.69 -4.67
N SER A 96 3.10 16.83 -5.40
CA SER A 96 2.60 16.18 -6.61
C SER A 96 3.48 14.98 -6.98
N GLY A 97 2.96 14.10 -7.83
CA GLY A 97 3.67 12.91 -8.33
C GLY A 97 3.05 11.62 -7.80
N GLU A 98 3.86 10.57 -7.75
CA GLU A 98 3.56 9.26 -7.15
C GLU A 98 4.84 8.66 -6.57
#